data_AF-A0A8J2P2D3-F1
#
_entry.id   AF-A0A8J2P2D3-F1
#
_cell.length_a   1.000
_cell.length_b   1.000
_cell.length_c   1.000
_cell.angle_alpha   90.00
_cell.angle_beta   90.00
_cell.angle_gamma   90.00
#
_symmetry.space_group_name_H-M   'P 1'
#
loop_
_entity.id
_entity.type
_entity.pdbx_description
1 polymer ?
#
loop_
_entity_poly.entity_id
_entity_poly.type
_entity_poly.pdbx_seq_one_letter_code
_entity_poly.pdbx_strand_id
1 'polypeptide(L)'
;MAEILDEHSLKETRNLHHDPIPKSKQTPTNLMEALMEHNKTLDTKLERYEVLEEEKNSQIKEMKVTVEELRQRLKEIDEEYDELADAKAEDNETSQEIQSLLATYERLKSDEKQFKEMCREELERLQAMSAQAEDRESPIEELQSQLDRARAKVEGGRRELASISRDLATIRRQIDQVPNRTELREYRLRFAELYNQVSGTHRQTKQYFSLYNSLEDTKRYLEKELSLLNSIVDSYQLSCHTQTGREDFSRQLSSLYDTIKESCSKVEKHHQTEKFAVAKLQQEMQGLVEDKVAYEKCLRDLENECKVNDQLLAACKKLQARKK
;
A
#
# COMPACT_ATOMS: atom_id res chain seq x y z
N MET A 1 -66.32 42.90 -7.86
CA MET A 1 -65.91 43.56 -6.61
C MET A 1 -65.05 44.73 -7.06
N ALA A 2 -65.47 45.99 -6.89
CA ALA A 2 -65.58 46.72 -5.61
C ALA A 2 -64.17 46.94 -5.02
N GLU A 3 -63.70 48.14 -4.69
CA GLU A 3 -64.29 49.47 -4.37
C GLU A 3 -63.60 50.61 -5.19
N ILE A 4 -64.03 51.88 -5.41
CA ILE A 4 -65.01 52.88 -4.89
C ILE A 4 -64.29 54.16 -4.39
N LEU A 5 -64.59 55.30 -5.03
CA LEU A 5 -64.42 56.71 -4.59
C LEU A 5 -62.97 57.25 -4.38
N ASP A 6 -62.70 58.58 -4.26
CA ASP A 6 -63.63 59.72 -4.03
C ASP A 6 -63.26 61.08 -4.72
N GLU A 7 -64.16 62.06 -4.58
CA GLU A 7 -64.23 63.40 -5.19
C GLU A 7 -63.24 64.48 -4.67
N HIS A 8 -63.07 65.59 -5.43
CA HIS A 8 -63.19 67.02 -5.02
C HIS A 8 -62.56 67.97 -6.07
N SER A 9 -62.93 69.26 -6.28
CA SER A 9 -64.23 69.96 -6.36
C SER A 9 -64.02 71.39 -6.97
N LEU A 10 -65.09 72.16 -7.26
CA LEU A 10 -65.08 73.49 -7.94
C LEU A 10 -65.63 74.64 -7.05
N LYS A 11 -65.29 75.92 -7.36
CA LYS A 11 -65.84 77.28 -6.94
C LYS A 11 -64.74 78.26 -6.44
N GLU A 12 -64.85 79.60 -6.31
CA GLU A 12 -65.81 80.71 -6.65
C GLU A 12 -65.01 81.91 -7.25
N THR A 13 -65.46 82.99 -7.92
CA THR A 13 -66.73 83.66 -8.33
C THR A 13 -67.15 85.03 -7.71
N ARG A 14 -66.95 86.13 -8.49
CA ARG A 14 -67.75 87.41 -8.60
C ARG A 14 -67.59 88.57 -7.59
N ASN A 15 -67.67 89.84 -8.07
CA ASN A 15 -68.20 91.02 -7.33
C ASN A 15 -68.54 92.28 -8.21
N LEU A 16 -69.26 93.29 -7.68
CA LEU A 16 -69.92 94.44 -8.40
C LEU A 16 -70.14 95.70 -7.49
N HIS A 17 -70.26 96.94 -8.04
CA HIS A 17 -70.98 98.10 -7.41
C HIS A 17 -71.26 99.35 -8.31
N HIS A 18 -72.14 100.28 -7.88
CA HIS A 18 -72.62 101.50 -8.60
C HIS A 18 -73.17 102.64 -7.68
N ASP A 19 -73.64 103.77 -8.26
CA ASP A 19 -74.54 104.85 -7.71
C ASP A 19 -74.05 105.86 -6.61
N PRO A 20 -74.74 107.02 -6.31
CA PRO A 20 -75.64 107.95 -7.06
C PRO A 20 -75.40 109.50 -6.79
N ILE A 21 -76.25 110.46 -7.27
CA ILE A 21 -76.03 111.96 -7.21
C ILE A 21 -77.31 112.86 -7.03
N PRO A 22 -77.37 113.90 -6.14
CA PRO A 22 -78.57 114.79 -6.00
C PRO A 22 -78.45 116.34 -5.65
N LYS A 23 -78.81 117.24 -6.61
CA LYS A 23 -79.76 118.43 -6.57
C LYS A 23 -79.62 119.70 -5.66
N SER A 24 -80.03 120.87 -6.21
CA SER A 24 -80.39 122.16 -5.52
C SER A 24 -81.26 123.13 -6.40
N LYS A 25 -81.74 124.30 -5.90
CA LYS A 25 -82.59 125.34 -6.60
C LYS A 25 -82.60 126.76 -5.94
N GLN A 26 -82.81 127.86 -6.71
CA GLN A 26 -83.43 129.16 -6.28
C GLN A 26 -83.92 130.06 -7.45
N THR A 27 -84.36 131.32 -7.21
CA THR A 27 -85.34 132.11 -8.05
C THR A 27 -84.84 133.51 -8.52
N PRO A 28 -85.60 134.35 -9.29
CA PRO A 28 -85.65 134.22 -10.74
C PRO A 28 -85.33 135.52 -11.55
N THR A 29 -84.95 136.64 -10.92
CA THR A 29 -84.65 137.90 -11.64
C THR A 29 -83.17 138.00 -12.01
N ASN A 30 -82.27 137.53 -11.13
CA ASN A 30 -80.84 137.32 -11.42
C ASN A 30 -80.62 136.01 -12.22
N LEU A 31 -81.60 135.59 -13.03
CA LEU A 31 -81.64 134.31 -13.78
C LEU A 31 -81.52 134.50 -15.31
N MET A 32 -81.69 135.74 -15.79
CA MET A 32 -81.18 136.15 -17.11
C MET A 32 -79.68 136.48 -17.02
N GLU A 33 -79.26 137.00 -15.87
CA GLU A 33 -77.93 136.83 -15.28
C GLU A 33 -77.80 135.42 -14.65
N ALA A 34 -76.63 135.03 -14.11
CA ALA A 34 -76.20 133.61 -13.95
C ALA A 34 -76.15 132.79 -15.28
N LEU A 35 -76.93 133.24 -16.27
CA LEU A 35 -76.42 133.90 -17.47
C LEU A 35 -76.37 133.01 -18.71
N MET A 36 -76.32 133.69 -19.86
CA MET A 36 -75.80 133.17 -21.13
C MET A 36 -74.37 132.56 -21.01
N GLU A 37 -73.73 132.69 -19.85
CA GLU A 37 -72.49 132.02 -19.45
C GLU A 37 -72.70 130.54 -19.09
N HIS A 38 -73.85 130.17 -18.49
CA HIS A 38 -74.27 128.78 -18.40
C HIS A 38 -74.58 128.20 -19.80
N ASN A 39 -75.14 129.00 -20.72
CA ASN A 39 -75.34 128.55 -22.11
C ASN A 39 -74.00 128.44 -22.87
N LYS A 40 -73.10 129.43 -22.79
CA LYS A 40 -71.74 129.31 -23.37
C LYS A 40 -70.94 128.15 -22.80
N THR A 41 -71.12 127.80 -21.52
CA THR A 41 -70.53 126.60 -20.90
C THR A 41 -71.38 125.34 -21.09
N LEU A 42 -72.47 125.41 -21.86
CA LEU A 42 -73.15 124.29 -22.51
C LEU A 42 -72.66 124.14 -23.95
N ASP A 43 -72.57 125.24 -24.72
CA ASP A 43 -72.09 125.27 -26.10
C ASP A 43 -70.66 124.72 -26.18
N THR A 44 -69.73 125.23 -25.35
CA THR A 44 -68.36 124.69 -25.24
C THR A 44 -68.26 123.31 -24.58
N LYS A 45 -69.37 122.74 -24.08
CA LYS A 45 -69.46 121.31 -23.75
C LYS A 45 -70.01 120.50 -24.91
N LEU A 46 -70.94 121.04 -25.69
CA LEU A 46 -71.44 120.43 -26.93
C LEU A 46 -70.30 120.29 -27.94
N GLU A 47 -69.54 121.35 -28.24
CA GLU A 47 -68.35 121.29 -29.10
C GLU A 47 -67.35 120.21 -28.61
N ARG A 48 -67.17 120.07 -27.30
CA ARG A 48 -66.32 119.02 -26.71
C ARG A 48 -66.91 117.62 -26.84
N TYR A 49 -68.23 117.46 -26.73
CA TYR A 49 -68.89 116.18 -26.92
C TYR A 49 -68.95 115.78 -28.40
N GLU A 50 -69.09 116.73 -29.32
CA GLU A 50 -69.02 116.51 -30.77
C GLU A 50 -67.62 116.04 -31.19
N VAL A 51 -66.56 116.73 -30.74
CA VAL A 51 -65.17 116.27 -30.97
C VAL A 51 -64.93 114.89 -30.34
N LEU A 52 -65.44 114.63 -29.13
CA LEU A 52 -65.32 113.32 -28.49
C LEU A 52 -66.13 112.24 -29.23
N GLU A 53 -67.26 112.58 -29.83
CA GLU A 53 -68.05 111.68 -30.68
C GLU A 53 -67.34 111.39 -32.00
N GLU A 54 -66.66 112.35 -32.61
CA GLU A 54 -65.79 112.10 -33.77
C GLU A 54 -64.58 111.22 -33.41
N GLU A 55 -63.92 111.46 -32.27
CA GLU A 55 -62.85 110.57 -31.75
C GLU A 55 -63.34 109.14 -31.46
N LYS A 56 -64.57 108.98 -30.97
CA LYS A 56 -65.14 107.65 -30.75
C LYS A 56 -65.59 106.99 -32.05
N ASN A 57 -66.11 107.75 -33.00
CA ASN A 57 -66.48 107.22 -34.32
C ASN A 57 -65.26 106.88 -35.19
N SER A 58 -64.12 107.57 -35.04
CA SER A 58 -62.86 107.17 -35.69
C SER A 58 -62.31 105.87 -35.09
N GLN A 59 -62.25 105.77 -33.75
CA GLN A 59 -61.87 104.54 -33.06
C GLN A 59 -62.78 103.35 -33.42
N ILE A 60 -64.10 103.57 -33.58
CA ILE A 60 -65.04 102.53 -34.02
C ILE A 60 -64.81 102.12 -35.49
N LYS A 61 -64.33 103.02 -36.36
CA LYS A 61 -63.97 102.67 -37.75
C LYS A 61 -62.69 101.83 -37.80
N GLU A 62 -61.64 102.22 -37.08
CA GLU A 62 -60.39 101.45 -36.99
C GLU A 62 -60.61 100.06 -36.37
N MET A 63 -61.43 99.98 -35.32
CA MET A 63 -61.78 98.71 -34.67
C MET A 63 -62.64 97.80 -35.56
N LYS A 64 -63.36 98.35 -36.55
CA LYS A 64 -64.07 97.54 -37.56
C LYS A 64 -63.14 97.01 -38.63
N VAL A 65 -62.23 97.83 -39.16
CA VAL A 65 -61.23 97.39 -40.16
C VAL A 65 -60.38 96.24 -39.60
N THR A 66 -59.86 96.39 -38.38
CA THR A 66 -59.06 95.33 -37.72
C THR A 66 -59.86 94.06 -37.41
N VAL A 67 -61.17 94.15 -37.14
CA VAL A 67 -62.03 92.96 -36.99
C VAL A 67 -62.30 92.27 -38.34
N GLU A 68 -62.47 93.02 -39.43
CA GLU A 68 -62.60 92.45 -40.77
C GLU A 68 -61.28 91.79 -41.25
N GLU A 69 -60.13 92.42 -41.01
CA GLU A 69 -58.79 91.84 -41.29
C GLU A 69 -58.54 90.54 -40.50
N LEU A 70 -58.88 90.53 -39.20
CA LEU A 70 -58.76 89.33 -38.37
C LEU A 70 -59.70 88.21 -38.81
N ARG A 71 -60.92 88.54 -39.26
CA ARG A 71 -61.87 87.56 -39.86
C ARG A 71 -61.35 86.98 -41.17
N GLN A 72 -60.67 87.78 -41.97
CA GLN A 72 -60.10 87.34 -43.25
C GLN A 72 -58.94 86.37 -43.01
N ARG A 73 -58.02 86.69 -42.08
CA ARG A 73 -56.98 85.76 -41.63
C ARG A 73 -57.51 84.48 -40.99
N LEU A 74 -58.64 84.54 -40.27
CA LEU A 74 -59.22 83.36 -39.65
C LEU A 74 -59.72 82.37 -40.73
N LYS A 75 -60.31 82.88 -41.82
CA LYS A 75 -60.63 82.05 -43.00
C LYS A 75 -59.40 81.50 -43.71
N GLU A 76 -58.37 82.31 -43.91
CA GLU A 76 -57.11 81.84 -44.53
C GLU A 76 -56.50 80.68 -43.71
N ILE A 77 -56.58 80.74 -42.37
CA ILE A 77 -56.12 79.68 -41.47
C ILE A 77 -57.06 78.46 -41.46
N ASP A 78 -58.38 78.66 -41.51
CA ASP A 78 -59.35 77.54 -41.59
C ASP A 78 -59.21 76.79 -42.94
N GLU A 79 -59.00 77.52 -44.05
CA GLU A 79 -58.77 76.97 -45.38
C GLU A 79 -57.41 76.22 -45.47
N GLU A 80 -56.33 76.77 -44.87
CA GLU A 80 -55.06 76.03 -44.69
C GLU A 80 -55.21 74.77 -43.80
N TYR A 81 -56.12 74.78 -42.82
CA TYR A 81 -56.33 73.65 -41.91
C TYR A 81 -57.07 72.49 -42.57
N ASP A 82 -58.07 72.78 -43.40
CA ASP A 82 -58.80 71.77 -44.18
C ASP A 82 -57.90 71.16 -45.29
N GLU A 83 -57.07 71.96 -45.98
CA GLU A 83 -56.06 71.41 -46.91
C GLU A 83 -55.04 70.50 -46.18
N LEU A 84 -54.64 70.83 -44.95
CA LEU A 84 -53.80 70.00 -44.09
C LEU A 84 -54.52 68.81 -43.42
N ALA A 85 -55.84 68.72 -43.54
CA ALA A 85 -56.64 67.57 -43.11
C ALA A 85 -56.76 66.55 -44.25
N ASP A 86 -57.13 66.98 -45.45
CA ASP A 86 -57.24 66.11 -46.62
C ASP A 86 -55.87 65.55 -47.07
N ALA A 87 -54.78 66.30 -46.87
CA ALA A 87 -53.42 65.82 -47.10
C ALA A 87 -52.94 64.69 -46.15
N LYS A 88 -53.76 64.24 -45.19
CA LYS A 88 -53.44 63.13 -44.26
C LYS A 88 -54.12 61.80 -44.63
N ALA A 89 -54.67 61.69 -45.83
CA ALA A 89 -55.22 60.43 -46.35
C ALA A 89 -54.18 59.48 -46.98
N GLU A 90 -52.98 59.95 -47.34
CA GLU A 90 -52.01 59.21 -48.19
C GLU A 90 -50.56 59.12 -47.64
N ASP A 91 -50.37 58.64 -46.40
CA ASP A 91 -49.21 57.78 -46.07
C ASP A 91 -49.55 56.87 -44.87
N ASN A 92 -49.43 55.55 -45.05
CA ASN A 92 -49.91 54.55 -44.09
C ASN A 92 -48.96 53.37 -43.87
N GLU A 93 -47.76 53.37 -44.46
CA GLU A 93 -46.75 52.33 -44.23
C GLU A 93 -45.73 52.76 -43.16
N THR A 94 -45.18 53.98 -43.27
CA THR A 94 -44.08 54.49 -42.43
C THR A 94 -44.41 54.50 -40.93
N SER A 95 -45.64 54.81 -40.55
CA SER A 95 -46.10 54.81 -39.15
C SER A 95 -46.20 53.40 -38.55
N GLN A 96 -46.55 52.39 -39.36
CA GLN A 96 -46.64 51.00 -38.91
C GLN A 96 -45.25 50.37 -38.75
N GLU A 97 -44.31 50.69 -39.64
CA GLU A 97 -42.91 50.27 -39.52
C GLU A 97 -42.31 50.74 -38.19
N ILE A 98 -42.45 52.01 -37.83
CA ILE A 98 -41.91 52.58 -36.58
C ILE A 98 -42.47 51.88 -35.33
N GLN A 99 -43.76 51.56 -35.30
CA GLN A 99 -44.37 50.82 -34.19
C GLN A 99 -43.82 49.38 -34.11
N SER A 100 -43.65 48.71 -35.26
CA SER A 100 -43.03 47.38 -35.31
C SER A 100 -41.56 47.38 -34.87
N LEU A 101 -40.83 48.45 -35.18
CA LEU A 101 -39.42 48.62 -34.83
C LEU A 101 -39.23 48.90 -33.33
N LEU A 102 -40.14 49.66 -32.70
CA LEU A 102 -40.17 49.83 -31.25
C LEU A 102 -40.56 48.53 -30.52
N ALA A 103 -41.55 47.78 -31.04
CA ALA A 103 -41.95 46.49 -30.46
C ALA A 103 -40.82 45.44 -30.55
N THR A 104 -40.07 45.41 -31.66
CA THR A 104 -38.90 44.54 -31.80
C THR A 104 -37.72 45.01 -30.94
N TYR A 105 -37.50 46.33 -30.77
CA TYR A 105 -36.50 46.86 -29.85
C TYR A 105 -36.78 46.49 -28.37
N GLU A 106 -38.01 46.68 -27.90
CA GLU A 106 -38.43 46.25 -26.56
C GLU A 106 -38.26 44.73 -26.38
N ARG A 107 -38.57 43.93 -27.41
CA ARG A 107 -38.34 42.48 -27.38
C ARG A 107 -36.85 42.14 -27.31
N LEU A 108 -35.99 42.71 -28.17
CA LEU A 108 -34.55 42.48 -28.14
C LEU A 108 -33.93 42.85 -26.78
N LYS A 109 -34.41 43.93 -26.15
CA LYS A 109 -34.00 44.41 -24.82
C LYS A 109 -34.49 43.51 -23.66
N SER A 110 -35.55 42.72 -23.88
CA SER A 110 -35.95 41.62 -23.00
C SER A 110 -35.10 40.37 -23.25
N ASP A 111 -34.95 39.98 -24.51
CA ASP A 111 -34.18 38.81 -24.96
C ASP A 111 -32.70 38.93 -24.51
N GLU A 112 -32.10 40.13 -24.58
CA GLU A 112 -30.74 40.43 -24.10
C GLU A 112 -30.59 40.26 -22.57
N LYS A 113 -31.60 40.66 -21.79
CA LYS A 113 -31.58 40.47 -20.33
C LYS A 113 -31.64 38.99 -19.97
N GLN A 114 -32.58 38.25 -20.58
CA GLN A 114 -32.74 36.82 -20.35
C GLN A 114 -31.47 36.04 -20.75
N PHE A 115 -30.85 36.42 -21.86
CA PHE A 115 -29.57 35.83 -22.28
C PHE A 115 -28.44 36.12 -21.29
N LYS A 116 -28.34 37.35 -20.75
CA LYS A 116 -27.35 37.69 -19.71
C LYS A 116 -27.58 36.92 -18.40
N GLU A 117 -28.83 36.73 -18.00
CA GLU A 117 -29.18 35.90 -16.84
C GLU A 117 -28.75 34.44 -17.06
N MET A 118 -29.13 33.81 -18.18
CA MET A 118 -28.72 32.42 -18.48
C MET A 118 -27.20 32.26 -18.65
N CYS A 119 -26.50 33.23 -19.25
CA CYS A 119 -25.04 33.20 -19.33
C CYS A 119 -24.37 33.30 -17.96
N ARG A 120 -25.01 33.97 -16.99
CA ARG A 120 -24.55 34.04 -15.60
C ARG A 120 -24.80 32.72 -14.88
N GLU A 121 -26.02 32.17 -14.98
CA GLU A 121 -26.38 30.87 -14.40
C GLU A 121 -25.47 29.75 -14.92
N GLU A 122 -25.19 29.71 -16.24
CA GLU A 122 -24.30 28.73 -16.85
C GLU A 122 -22.84 28.94 -16.43
N LEU A 123 -22.38 30.18 -16.25
CA LEU A 123 -21.04 30.48 -15.74
C LEU A 123 -20.88 30.07 -14.27
N GLU A 124 -21.87 30.34 -13.42
CA GLU A 124 -21.91 29.88 -12.02
C GLU A 124 -21.98 28.34 -11.96
N ARG A 125 -22.74 27.69 -12.86
CA ARG A 125 -22.79 26.22 -13.01
C ARG A 125 -21.43 25.63 -13.44
N LEU A 126 -20.76 26.24 -14.40
CA LEU A 126 -19.44 25.79 -14.89
C LEU A 126 -18.34 26.01 -13.84
N GLN A 127 -18.37 27.11 -13.08
CA GLN A 127 -17.47 27.34 -11.94
C GLN A 127 -17.72 26.33 -10.81
N ALA A 128 -18.99 26.02 -10.49
CA ALA A 128 -19.31 24.96 -9.54
C ALA A 128 -18.81 23.58 -10.01
N MET A 129 -18.89 23.30 -11.32
CA MET A 129 -18.34 22.07 -11.91
C MET A 129 -16.81 22.03 -11.94
N SER A 130 -16.11 23.16 -12.13
CA SER A 130 -14.64 23.19 -12.08
C SER A 130 -14.13 23.03 -10.66
N ALA A 131 -14.72 23.73 -9.68
CA ALA A 131 -14.40 23.54 -8.26
C ALA A 131 -14.63 22.08 -7.83
N GLN A 132 -15.76 21.48 -8.22
CA GLN A 132 -16.02 20.05 -8.00
C GLN A 132 -15.12 19.10 -8.81
N ALA A 133 -14.29 19.58 -9.74
CA ALA A 133 -13.30 18.78 -10.46
C ALA A 133 -11.89 18.97 -9.88
N GLU A 134 -11.57 20.15 -9.34
CA GLU A 134 -10.34 20.44 -8.60
C GLU A 134 -10.33 19.71 -7.24
N ASP A 135 -11.47 19.65 -6.53
CA ASP A 135 -11.65 18.77 -5.35
C ASP A 135 -11.49 17.25 -5.66
N ARG A 136 -11.36 16.85 -6.93
CA ARG A 136 -11.16 15.46 -7.37
C ARG A 136 -9.70 15.11 -7.68
N GLU A 137 -8.72 15.83 -7.14
CA GLU A 137 -7.32 15.35 -7.16
C GLU A 137 -7.13 14.05 -6.32
N SER A 138 -7.98 13.83 -5.30
CA SER A 138 -7.85 12.73 -4.34
C SER A 138 -7.79 11.27 -4.88
N PRO A 139 -8.53 10.84 -5.93
CA PRO A 139 -8.56 9.42 -6.30
C PRO A 139 -7.23 8.90 -6.86
N ILE A 140 -6.44 9.77 -7.48
CA ILE A 140 -5.14 9.40 -8.06
C ILE A 140 -4.10 9.23 -6.94
N GLU A 141 -4.08 10.14 -5.96
CA GLU A 141 -3.23 10.00 -4.78
C GLU A 141 -3.60 8.80 -3.92
N GLU A 142 -4.91 8.52 -3.74
CA GLU A 142 -5.36 7.30 -3.05
C GLU A 142 -4.90 6.03 -3.77
N LEU A 143 -5.02 5.98 -5.11
CA LEU A 143 -4.56 4.83 -5.90
C LEU A 143 -3.03 4.68 -5.85
N GLN A 144 -2.26 5.76 -5.93
CA GLN A 144 -0.80 5.71 -5.74
C GLN A 144 -0.44 5.22 -4.33
N SER A 145 -1.10 5.77 -3.30
CA SER A 145 -0.93 5.37 -1.90
C SER A 145 -1.31 3.90 -1.65
N GLN A 146 -2.32 3.37 -2.33
CA GLN A 146 -2.67 1.94 -2.30
C GLN A 146 -1.62 1.08 -3.03
N LEU A 147 -1.12 1.55 -4.18
CA LEU A 147 -0.13 0.86 -5.00
C LEU A 147 1.24 0.79 -4.31
N ASP A 148 1.66 1.86 -3.62
CA ASP A 148 2.88 1.86 -2.81
C ASP A 148 2.72 1.07 -1.52
N ARG A 149 1.55 1.07 -0.88
CA ARG A 149 1.22 0.11 0.20
C ARG A 149 1.26 -1.34 -0.29
N ALA A 150 0.89 -1.62 -1.54
CA ALA A 150 1.01 -2.95 -2.13
C ALA A 150 2.48 -3.31 -2.45
N ARG A 151 3.26 -2.40 -3.05
CA ARG A 151 4.72 -2.57 -3.26
C ARG A 151 5.45 -2.83 -1.95
N ALA A 152 5.15 -2.08 -0.89
CA ALA A 152 5.74 -2.26 0.43
C ALA A 152 5.46 -3.67 1.01
N LYS A 153 4.22 -4.18 0.84
CA LYS A 153 3.86 -5.57 1.21
C LYS A 153 4.61 -6.61 0.38
N VAL A 154 4.75 -6.40 -0.94
CA VAL A 154 5.51 -7.31 -1.82
C VAL A 154 6.98 -7.36 -1.44
N GLU A 155 7.61 -6.21 -1.16
CA GLU A 155 9.00 -6.16 -0.69
C GLU A 155 9.15 -6.68 0.75
N GLY A 156 8.13 -6.58 1.60
CA GLY A 156 8.07 -7.27 2.89
C GLY A 156 8.15 -8.79 2.71
N GLY A 157 7.18 -9.36 1.98
CA GLY A 157 7.12 -10.80 1.71
C GLY A 157 8.35 -11.34 0.96
N ARG A 158 8.99 -10.54 0.09
CA ARG A 158 10.28 -10.88 -0.54
C ARG A 158 11.41 -11.03 0.49
N ARG A 159 11.51 -10.13 1.48
CA ARG A 159 12.53 -10.22 2.55
C ARG A 159 12.27 -11.42 3.46
N GLU A 160 11.01 -11.68 3.80
CA GLU A 160 10.60 -12.85 4.59
C GLU A 160 10.92 -14.17 3.86
N LEU A 161 10.51 -14.30 2.60
CA LEU A 161 10.83 -15.45 1.74
C LEU A 161 12.34 -15.65 1.60
N ALA A 162 13.11 -14.56 1.46
CA ALA A 162 14.57 -14.61 1.42
C ALA A 162 15.20 -14.98 2.77
N SER A 163 14.53 -14.77 3.91
CA SER A 163 14.96 -15.32 5.21
C SER A 163 14.67 -16.81 5.27
N ILE A 164 13.40 -17.21 5.06
CA ILE A 164 12.96 -18.61 5.09
C ILE A 164 13.80 -19.48 4.14
N SER A 165 14.24 -18.95 3.00
CA SER A 165 15.13 -19.64 2.06
C SER A 165 16.55 -19.87 2.62
N ARG A 166 17.11 -18.92 3.39
CA ARG A 166 18.39 -19.06 4.09
C ARG A 166 18.28 -20.02 5.27
N ASP A 167 17.16 -19.95 5.99
CA ASP A 167 16.87 -20.82 7.14
C ASP A 167 16.68 -22.28 6.67
N LEU A 168 15.94 -22.49 5.57
CA LEU A 168 15.80 -23.79 4.91
C LEU A 168 17.13 -24.34 4.37
N ALA A 169 17.98 -23.51 3.78
CA ALA A 169 19.31 -23.91 3.34
C ALA A 169 20.20 -24.33 4.53
N THR A 170 20.09 -23.62 5.66
CA THR A 170 20.79 -23.95 6.91
C THR A 170 20.32 -25.29 7.47
N ILE A 171 19.00 -25.51 7.55
CA ILE A 171 18.40 -26.76 8.03
C ILE A 171 18.77 -27.95 7.13
N ARG A 172 18.74 -27.78 5.80
CA ARG A 172 19.23 -28.81 4.86
C ARG A 172 20.69 -29.17 5.14
N ARG A 173 21.56 -28.17 5.25
CA ARG A 173 22.99 -28.40 5.55
C ARG A 173 23.21 -29.03 6.93
N GLN A 174 22.31 -28.85 7.89
CA GLN A 174 22.33 -29.58 9.17
C GLN A 174 21.87 -31.04 9.03
N ILE A 175 20.85 -31.31 8.20
CA ILE A 175 20.42 -32.68 7.88
C ILE A 175 21.53 -33.43 7.13
N ASP A 176 22.19 -32.79 6.17
CA ASP A 176 23.31 -33.36 5.40
C ASP A 176 24.57 -33.63 6.25
N GLN A 177 24.64 -33.09 7.48
CA GLN A 177 25.69 -33.38 8.47
C GLN A 177 25.35 -34.58 9.38
N VAL A 178 24.10 -35.07 9.38
CA VAL A 178 23.67 -36.23 10.17
C VAL A 178 23.71 -37.47 9.28
N PRO A 179 24.62 -38.44 9.53
CA PRO A 179 24.75 -39.60 8.66
C PRO A 179 23.44 -40.38 8.54
N ASN A 180 23.06 -40.68 7.30
CA ASN A 180 21.80 -41.34 7.00
C ASN A 180 21.85 -42.83 7.39
N ARG A 181 20.69 -43.51 7.41
CA ARG A 181 20.60 -44.92 7.85
C ARG A 181 21.43 -45.90 7.01
N THR A 182 21.76 -45.55 5.76
CA THR A 182 22.63 -46.33 4.88
C THR A 182 24.10 -46.04 5.20
N GLU A 183 24.50 -44.78 5.34
CA GLU A 183 25.88 -44.41 5.76
C GLU A 183 26.24 -45.03 7.12
N LEU A 184 25.31 -45.00 8.08
CA LEU A 184 25.48 -45.68 9.38
C LEU A 184 25.61 -47.20 9.25
N ARG A 185 25.08 -47.82 8.19
CA ARG A 185 25.27 -49.25 7.89
C ARG A 185 26.66 -49.48 7.28
N GLU A 186 27.04 -48.68 6.29
CA GLU A 186 28.35 -48.80 5.63
C GLU A 186 29.50 -48.54 6.62
N TYR A 187 29.37 -47.55 7.50
CA TYR A 187 30.33 -47.33 8.58
C TYR A 187 30.42 -48.53 9.54
N ARG A 188 29.29 -49.17 9.92
CA ARG A 188 29.31 -50.38 10.77
C ARG A 188 30.01 -51.55 10.09
N LEU A 189 29.75 -51.76 8.79
CA LEU A 189 30.45 -52.77 8.00
C LEU A 189 31.95 -52.46 7.93
N ARG A 190 32.32 -51.21 7.64
CA ARG A 190 33.72 -50.78 7.54
C ARG A 190 34.48 -50.84 8.86
N PHE A 191 33.82 -50.60 9.99
CA PHE A 191 34.40 -50.80 11.32
C PHE A 191 34.61 -52.30 11.62
N ALA A 192 33.69 -53.18 11.20
CA ALA A 192 33.88 -54.62 11.34
C ALA A 192 35.01 -55.16 10.44
N GLU A 193 35.13 -54.68 9.21
CA GLU A 193 36.27 -54.96 8.33
C GLU A 193 37.59 -54.51 8.95
N LEU A 194 37.66 -53.27 9.43
CA LEU A 194 38.87 -52.71 10.05
C LEU A 194 39.24 -53.46 11.34
N TYR A 195 38.26 -53.81 12.17
CA TYR A 195 38.49 -54.63 13.37
C TYR A 195 39.05 -56.01 13.02
N ASN A 196 38.51 -56.67 12.00
CA ASN A 196 39.01 -57.96 11.53
C ASN A 196 40.43 -57.85 10.95
N GLN A 197 40.75 -56.77 10.22
CA GLN A 197 42.10 -56.50 9.71
C GLN A 197 43.10 -56.29 10.86
N VAL A 198 42.77 -55.43 11.84
CA VAL A 198 43.62 -55.14 13.01
C VAL A 198 43.78 -56.38 13.91
N SER A 199 42.74 -57.18 14.09
CA SER A 199 42.83 -58.45 14.82
C SER A 199 43.67 -59.49 14.05
N GLY A 200 43.63 -59.45 12.71
CA GLY A 200 44.44 -60.31 11.84
C GLY A 200 45.93 -59.98 11.93
N THR A 201 46.29 -58.70 11.77
CA THR A 201 47.68 -58.25 11.89
C THR A 201 48.22 -58.45 13.31
N HIS A 202 47.45 -58.15 14.36
CA HIS A 202 47.85 -58.43 15.75
C HIS A 202 48.14 -59.92 15.99
N ARG A 203 47.34 -60.83 15.41
CA ARG A 203 47.59 -62.27 15.47
C ARG A 203 48.87 -62.65 14.73
N GLN A 204 49.10 -62.12 13.53
CA GLN A 204 50.33 -62.35 12.75
C GLN A 204 51.57 -61.84 13.51
N THR A 205 51.53 -60.61 14.04
CA THR A 205 52.61 -60.03 14.86
C THR A 205 52.94 -60.92 16.07
N LYS A 206 51.93 -61.43 16.80
CA LYS A 206 52.15 -62.39 17.89
C LYS A 206 52.78 -63.71 17.42
N GLN A 207 52.38 -64.22 16.26
CA GLN A 207 52.99 -65.42 15.66
C GLN A 207 54.45 -65.18 15.28
N TYR A 208 54.78 -64.02 14.69
CA TYR A 208 56.17 -63.65 14.38
C TYR A 208 57.04 -63.49 15.63
N PHE A 209 56.54 -62.85 16.70
CA PHE A 209 57.27 -62.79 17.98
C PHE A 209 57.47 -64.18 18.61
N SER A 210 56.47 -65.07 18.54
CA SER A 210 56.58 -66.43 19.07
C SER A 210 57.62 -67.25 18.29
N LEU A 211 57.64 -67.12 16.96
CA LEU A 211 58.63 -67.73 16.09
C LEU A 211 60.03 -67.16 16.34
N TYR A 212 60.17 -65.83 16.45
CA TYR A 212 61.44 -65.17 16.73
C TYR A 212 62.04 -65.64 18.06
N ASN A 213 61.25 -65.65 19.14
CA ASN A 213 61.71 -66.14 20.44
C ASN A 213 62.15 -67.62 20.36
N SER A 214 61.40 -68.46 19.65
CA SER A 214 61.75 -69.89 19.45
C SER A 214 63.05 -70.08 18.67
N LEU A 215 63.32 -69.20 17.69
CA LEU A 215 64.55 -69.22 16.89
C LEU A 215 65.75 -68.67 17.68
N GLU A 216 65.56 -67.63 18.48
CA GLU A 216 66.61 -67.07 19.33
C GLU A 216 66.97 -68.04 20.48
N ASP A 217 66.00 -68.74 21.08
CA ASP A 217 66.30 -69.79 22.07
C ASP A 217 67.01 -71.00 21.44
N THR A 218 66.57 -71.49 20.27
CA THR A 218 67.28 -72.61 19.59
C THR A 218 68.69 -72.24 19.18
N LYS A 219 68.91 -71.04 18.60
CA LYS A 219 70.24 -70.44 18.39
C LYS A 219 71.06 -70.42 19.69
N ARG A 220 70.49 -69.93 20.79
CA ARG A 220 71.14 -69.84 22.10
C ARG A 220 71.46 -71.21 22.72
N TYR A 221 70.76 -72.28 22.35
CA TYR A 221 71.15 -73.64 22.70
C TYR A 221 72.32 -74.13 21.83
N LEU A 222 72.27 -73.92 20.51
CA LEU A 222 73.36 -74.26 19.59
C LEU A 222 74.68 -73.52 19.93
N GLU A 223 74.60 -72.25 20.33
CA GLU A 223 75.76 -71.48 20.81
C GLU A 223 76.40 -72.09 22.07
N LYS A 224 75.58 -72.61 23.00
CA LYS A 224 76.08 -73.33 24.20
C LYS A 224 76.70 -74.67 23.81
N GLU A 225 76.07 -75.42 22.91
CA GLU A 225 76.58 -76.71 22.43
C GLU A 225 77.93 -76.54 21.71
N LEU A 226 78.06 -75.51 20.87
CA LEU A 226 79.31 -75.16 20.20
C LEU A 226 80.39 -74.71 21.21
N SER A 227 80.05 -73.81 22.14
CA SER A 227 80.97 -73.40 23.21
C SER A 227 81.42 -74.57 24.09
N LEU A 228 80.54 -75.54 24.33
CA LEU A 228 80.85 -76.73 25.09
C LEU A 228 81.75 -77.69 24.31
N LEU A 229 81.46 -77.91 23.03
CA LEU A 229 82.27 -78.76 22.16
C LEU A 229 83.70 -78.23 22.02
N ASN A 230 83.86 -76.90 21.89
CA ASN A 230 85.17 -76.26 21.95
C ASN A 230 85.87 -76.55 23.29
N SER A 231 85.20 -76.35 24.41
CA SER A 231 85.77 -76.62 25.75
C SER A 231 86.16 -78.09 25.95
N ILE A 232 85.45 -79.05 25.34
CA ILE A 232 85.83 -80.48 25.33
C ILE A 232 87.10 -80.69 24.50
N VAL A 233 87.18 -80.08 23.31
CA VAL A 233 88.35 -80.17 22.42
C VAL A 233 89.60 -79.56 23.07
N ASP A 234 89.47 -78.38 23.68
CA ASP A 234 90.57 -77.69 24.36
C ASP A 234 91.05 -78.48 25.58
N SER A 235 90.13 -78.97 26.43
CA SER A 235 90.47 -79.79 27.59
C SER A 235 91.12 -81.12 27.17
N TYR A 236 90.66 -81.73 26.07
CA TYR A 236 91.28 -82.93 25.51
C TYR A 236 92.72 -82.67 25.04
N GLN A 237 92.95 -81.59 24.27
CA GLN A 237 94.29 -81.23 23.77
C GLN A 237 95.29 -81.05 24.92
N LEU A 238 94.90 -80.31 25.97
CA LEU A 238 95.74 -80.09 27.16
C LEU A 238 96.01 -81.38 27.96
N SER A 239 95.02 -82.28 28.05
CA SER A 239 95.03 -83.39 29.00
C SER A 239 95.50 -84.73 28.42
N CYS A 240 95.36 -84.96 27.11
CA CYS A 240 95.58 -86.26 26.48
C CYS A 240 97.03 -86.78 26.54
N HIS A 241 98.01 -85.90 26.76
CA HIS A 241 99.44 -86.22 26.77
C HIS A 241 99.94 -86.85 28.08
N THR A 242 99.14 -86.86 29.15
CA THR A 242 99.54 -87.43 30.46
C THR A 242 98.51 -88.43 30.98
N GLN A 243 98.95 -89.43 31.76
CA GLN A 243 98.02 -90.42 32.31
C GLN A 243 97.00 -89.78 33.26
N THR A 244 97.47 -88.95 34.21
CA THR A 244 96.61 -88.22 35.15
C THR A 244 95.64 -87.29 34.43
N GLY A 245 96.10 -86.56 33.40
CA GLY A 245 95.24 -85.71 32.58
C GLY A 245 94.12 -86.49 31.88
N ARG A 246 94.40 -87.68 31.34
CA ARG A 246 93.36 -88.54 30.75
C ARG A 246 92.32 -89.01 31.79
N GLU A 247 92.74 -89.30 33.02
CA GLU A 247 91.83 -89.67 34.11
C GLU A 247 90.97 -88.48 34.57
N ASP A 248 91.55 -87.30 34.72
CA ASP A 248 90.81 -86.09 35.10
C ASP A 248 89.89 -85.58 33.98
N PHE A 249 90.28 -85.69 32.71
CA PHE A 249 89.40 -85.44 31.57
C PHE A 249 88.21 -86.42 31.54
N SER A 250 88.42 -87.69 31.89
CA SER A 250 87.35 -88.68 32.01
C SER A 250 86.38 -88.33 33.16
N ARG A 251 86.88 -87.84 34.30
CA ARG A 251 86.05 -87.30 35.40
C ARG A 251 85.25 -86.07 34.96
N GLN A 252 85.88 -85.13 34.23
CA GLN A 252 85.22 -83.93 33.69
C GLN A 252 84.08 -84.29 32.73
N LEU A 253 84.32 -85.18 31.75
CA LEU A 253 83.28 -85.65 30.82
C LEU A 253 82.12 -86.34 31.54
N SER A 254 82.40 -87.12 32.59
CA SER A 254 81.36 -87.79 33.38
C SER A 254 80.48 -86.78 34.12
N SER A 255 81.10 -85.82 34.82
CA SER A 255 80.41 -84.73 35.52
C SER A 255 79.60 -83.85 34.56
N LEU A 256 80.14 -83.59 33.37
CA LEU A 256 79.45 -82.86 32.31
C LEU A 256 78.22 -83.62 31.80
N TYR A 257 78.35 -84.92 31.53
CA TYR A 257 77.24 -85.77 31.08
C TYR A 257 76.09 -85.77 32.09
N ASP A 258 76.36 -85.94 33.39
CA ASP A 258 75.32 -85.89 34.42
C ASP A 258 74.71 -84.48 34.56
N THR A 259 75.50 -83.41 34.37
CA THR A 259 74.97 -82.02 34.33
C THR A 259 74.01 -81.80 33.16
N ILE A 260 74.35 -82.27 31.96
CA ILE A 260 73.48 -82.20 30.77
C ILE A 260 72.19 -83.00 31.00
N LYS A 261 72.33 -84.23 31.49
CA LYS A 261 71.21 -85.15 31.80
C LYS A 261 70.26 -84.58 32.85
N GLU A 262 70.77 -83.92 33.89
CA GLU A 262 69.95 -83.21 34.87
C GLU A 262 69.24 -82.00 34.25
N SER A 263 69.93 -81.24 33.40
CA SER A 263 69.35 -80.12 32.64
C SER A 263 68.20 -80.56 31.72
N CYS A 264 68.40 -81.62 30.93
CA CYS A 264 67.35 -82.23 30.10
C CYS A 264 66.15 -82.68 30.95
N SER A 265 66.38 -83.29 32.12
CA SER A 265 65.30 -83.68 33.04
C SER A 265 64.52 -82.48 33.60
N LYS A 266 65.19 -81.34 33.83
CA LYS A 266 64.55 -80.09 34.28
C LYS A 266 63.69 -79.47 33.16
N VAL A 267 64.22 -79.39 31.93
CA VAL A 267 63.48 -78.87 30.76
C VAL A 267 62.27 -79.74 30.42
N GLU A 268 62.42 -81.07 30.42
CA GLU A 268 61.31 -81.99 30.15
C GLU A 268 60.17 -81.85 31.17
N LYS A 269 60.50 -81.75 32.47
CA LYS A 269 59.50 -81.49 33.53
C LYS A 269 58.76 -80.18 33.31
N HIS A 270 59.48 -79.11 32.94
CA HIS A 270 58.88 -77.80 32.65
C HIS A 270 57.95 -77.88 31.42
N HIS A 271 58.35 -78.57 30.36
CA HIS A 271 57.53 -78.79 29.17
C HIS A 271 56.21 -79.51 29.51
N GLN A 272 56.27 -80.59 30.30
CA GLN A 272 55.04 -81.30 30.70
C GLN A 272 54.12 -80.44 31.58
N THR A 273 54.66 -79.59 32.47
CA THR A 273 53.83 -78.66 33.26
C THR A 273 53.14 -77.60 32.40
N GLU A 274 53.83 -77.01 31.42
CA GLU A 274 53.22 -76.03 30.51
C GLU A 274 52.21 -76.69 29.58
N LYS A 275 52.51 -77.87 29.05
CA LYS A 275 51.60 -78.67 28.22
C LYS A 275 50.29 -79.00 28.94
N PHE A 276 50.35 -79.33 30.24
CA PHE A 276 49.15 -79.51 31.06
C PHE A 276 48.39 -78.20 31.27
N ALA A 277 49.08 -77.09 31.55
CA ALA A 277 48.45 -75.77 31.70
C ALA A 277 47.76 -75.30 30.42
N VAL A 278 48.37 -75.50 29.24
CA VAL A 278 47.79 -75.22 27.93
C VAL A 278 46.55 -76.09 27.68
N ALA A 279 46.60 -77.39 27.98
CA ALA A 279 45.45 -78.28 27.84
C ALA A 279 44.26 -77.84 28.72
N LYS A 280 44.53 -77.44 29.97
CA LYS A 280 43.52 -76.89 30.90
C LYS A 280 42.90 -75.59 30.37
N LEU A 281 43.71 -74.63 29.93
CA LEU A 281 43.23 -73.37 29.34
C LEU A 281 42.44 -73.59 28.05
N GLN A 282 42.82 -74.58 27.24
CA GLN A 282 42.09 -74.95 26.03
C GLN A 282 40.71 -75.57 26.35
N GLN A 283 40.61 -76.37 27.42
CA GLN A 283 39.33 -76.89 27.91
C GLN A 283 38.43 -75.77 28.46
N GLU A 284 38.99 -74.83 29.23
CA GLU A 284 38.25 -73.65 29.72
C GLU A 284 37.76 -72.77 28.58
N MET A 285 38.60 -72.52 27.56
CA MET A 285 38.22 -71.79 26.36
C MET A 285 37.09 -72.51 25.59
N GLN A 286 37.14 -73.84 25.47
CA GLN A 286 36.10 -74.62 24.79
C GLN A 286 34.75 -74.50 25.50
N GLY A 287 34.71 -74.60 26.84
CA GLY A 287 33.49 -74.40 27.63
C GLY A 287 32.89 -73.01 27.44
N LEU A 288 33.72 -71.96 27.45
CA LEU A 288 33.26 -70.58 27.20
C LEU A 288 32.72 -70.35 25.78
N VAL A 289 33.20 -71.11 24.78
CA VAL A 289 32.65 -71.10 23.42
C VAL A 289 31.30 -71.81 23.36
N GLU A 290 31.13 -72.92 24.08
CA GLU A 290 29.86 -73.64 24.18
C GLU A 290 28.79 -72.80 24.90
N ASP A 291 29.15 -72.16 26.03
CA ASP A 291 28.31 -71.18 26.73
C ASP A 291 27.87 -70.04 25.78
N LYS A 292 28.83 -69.44 25.04
CA LYS A 292 28.53 -68.38 24.07
C LYS A 292 27.51 -68.84 23.02
N VAL A 293 27.65 -70.05 22.48
CA VAL A 293 26.71 -70.62 21.51
C VAL A 293 25.33 -70.89 22.14
N ALA A 294 25.29 -71.31 23.40
CA ALA A 294 24.04 -71.47 24.15
C ALA A 294 23.32 -70.13 24.39
N TYR A 295 24.04 -69.07 24.79
CA TYR A 295 23.48 -67.72 24.91
C TYR A 295 23.01 -67.17 23.55
N GLU A 296 23.80 -67.33 22.49
CA GLU A 296 23.40 -66.95 21.12
C GLU A 296 22.17 -67.72 20.62
N LYS A 297 21.95 -68.95 21.07
CA LYS A 297 20.70 -69.68 20.82
C LYS A 297 19.54 -69.09 21.64
N CYS A 298 19.71 -68.96 22.96
CA CYS A 298 18.69 -68.42 23.86
C CYS A 298 18.18 -67.03 23.44
N LEU A 299 19.08 -66.16 22.96
CA LEU A 299 18.72 -64.84 22.43
C LEU A 299 17.88 -64.92 21.15
N ARG A 300 18.19 -65.85 20.23
CA ARG A 300 17.39 -66.08 19.02
C ARG A 300 16.01 -66.67 19.34
N ASP A 301 15.94 -67.57 20.31
CA ASP A 301 14.68 -68.16 20.77
C ASP A 301 13.80 -67.07 21.42
N LEU A 302 14.38 -66.22 22.30
CA LEU A 302 13.71 -65.06 22.90
C LEU A 302 13.25 -64.03 21.85
N GLU A 303 14.08 -63.70 20.86
CA GLU A 303 13.70 -62.83 19.76
C GLU A 303 12.47 -63.35 19.00
N ASN A 304 12.35 -64.67 18.84
CA ASN A 304 11.25 -65.30 18.12
C ASN A 304 9.95 -65.25 18.95
N GLU A 305 10.02 -65.53 20.25
CA GLU A 305 8.88 -65.34 21.16
C GLU A 305 8.41 -63.88 21.22
N CYS A 306 9.33 -62.90 21.23
CA CYS A 306 8.98 -61.49 21.12
C CYS A 306 8.23 -61.17 19.82
N LYS A 307 8.69 -61.69 18.67
CA LYS A 307 8.00 -61.52 17.36
C LYS A 307 6.62 -62.16 17.35
N VAL A 308 6.41 -63.28 18.05
CA VAL A 308 5.10 -63.93 18.21
C VAL A 308 4.19 -63.10 19.12
N ASN A 309 4.70 -62.61 20.25
CA ASN A 309 3.95 -61.75 21.16
C ASN A 309 3.49 -60.45 20.48
N ASP A 310 4.35 -59.79 19.70
CA ASP A 310 3.97 -58.59 18.93
C ASP A 310 2.84 -58.87 17.91
N GLN A 311 2.88 -60.04 17.25
CA GLN A 311 1.81 -60.47 16.34
C GLN A 311 0.49 -60.72 17.08
N LEU A 312 0.54 -61.37 18.24
CA LEU A 312 -0.63 -61.61 19.09
C LEU A 312 -1.22 -60.31 19.64
N LEU A 313 -0.38 -59.37 20.09
CA LEU A 313 -0.78 -58.03 20.53
C LEU A 313 -1.43 -57.24 19.38
N ALA A 314 -0.89 -57.33 18.16
CA ALA A 314 -1.48 -56.72 16.97
C ALA A 314 -2.83 -57.36 16.60
N ALA A 315 -2.98 -58.68 16.73
CA ALA A 315 -4.24 -59.39 16.52
C ALA A 315 -5.29 -58.99 17.56
N CYS A 316 -4.93 -58.94 18.84
CA CYS A 316 -5.80 -58.49 19.94
C CYS A 316 -6.29 -57.06 19.73
N LYS A 317 -5.40 -56.13 19.33
CA LYS A 317 -5.78 -54.74 19.00
C LYS A 317 -6.78 -54.68 17.83
N LYS A 318 -6.59 -55.48 16.78
CA LYS A 318 -7.53 -55.58 15.64
C LYS A 318 -8.89 -56.16 16.05
N LEU A 319 -8.92 -57.14 16.95
CA LEU A 319 -10.17 -57.72 17.48
C LEU A 319 -10.91 -56.77 18.42
N GLN A 320 -10.20 -55.98 19.22
CA GLN A 320 -10.80 -54.91 20.04
C GLN A 320 -11.38 -53.79 19.17
N ALA A 321 -10.68 -53.38 18.11
CA ALA A 321 -11.16 -52.38 17.15
C ALA A 321 -12.40 -52.85 16.36
N ARG A 322 -12.60 -54.16 16.19
CA ARG A 322 -13.80 -54.77 15.58
C ARG A 322 -14.99 -54.94 16.55
N LYS A 323 -14.85 -54.57 17.83
CA LYS A 323 -15.90 -54.64 18.86
C LYS A 323 -16.38 -53.26 19.33
N LYS A 324 -16.01 -52.21 18.60
CA LYS A 324 -16.49 -50.82 18.75
C LYS A 324 -17.18 -50.39 17.45
#